data_AF-A0A978UVD1-F1
#
_entry.id   AF-A0A978UVD1-F1
#
_cell.length_a   1.000
_cell.length_b   1.000
_cell.length_c   1.000
_cell.angle_alpha   90.00
_cell.angle_beta   90.00
_cell.angle_gamma   90.00
#
_symmetry.space_group_name_H-M   'P 1'
#
loop_
_entity.id
_entity.type
_entity.pdbx_description
1 polymer ?
#
loop_
_entity_poly.entity_id
_entity_poly.type
_entity_poly.pdbx_seq_one_letter_code
_entity_poly.pdbx_strand_id
1 'polypeptide(L)'
;MAKRFLNAISKSTYKQSLTVSYLVKSCGLSLEQALTAYKKVKIEDTKRPDSVFEMFSCYGFAESQVSRLICLRPTLILADPDVILRPKIKFLKTNDNVVRALKHPSCVARYSIEKVMMPNITTLLVHGVPQCRIARLMMLQPQPLR
;
A
#
# COMPACT_ATOMS: atom_id res chain seq x y z
N MET A 1 -34.05 15.29 5.56
CA MET A 1 -33.18 16.48 5.43
C MET A 1 -31.69 16.19 5.63
N ALA A 2 -31.28 15.46 6.67
CA ALA A 2 -29.86 15.23 7.01
C ALA A 2 -28.95 14.69 5.87
N LYS A 3 -29.44 13.76 5.03
CA LYS A 3 -28.67 13.20 3.90
C LYS A 3 -28.25 14.25 2.86
N ARG A 4 -29.06 15.29 2.63
CA ARG A 4 -28.74 16.36 1.65
C ARG A 4 -27.66 17.30 2.17
N PHE A 5 -27.67 17.60 3.46
CA PHE A 5 -26.67 18.44 4.12
C PHE A 5 -25.30 17.76 4.19
N LEU A 6 -25.24 16.48 4.58
CA LEU A 6 -23.99 15.71 4.56
C LEU A 6 -23.38 15.64 3.16
N ASN A 7 -24.21 15.46 2.13
CA ASN A 7 -23.75 15.39 0.74
C ASN A 7 -23.16 16.73 0.22
N ALA A 8 -23.68 17.86 0.69
CA ALA A 8 -23.13 19.18 0.36
C ALA A 8 -21.76 19.41 1.04
N ILE A 9 -21.61 19.00 2.31
CA ILE A 9 -20.34 19.07 3.04
C ILE A 9 -19.29 18.18 2.37
N SER A 10 -19.65 16.94 2.01
CA SER A 10 -18.77 16.02 1.29
C SER A 10 -18.30 16.56 -0.06
N LYS A 11 -19.17 17.23 -0.83
CA LYS A 11 -18.81 17.89 -2.10
C LYS A 11 -17.88 19.10 -1.91
N SER A 12 -18.06 19.86 -0.83
CA SER A 12 -17.18 20.97 -0.46
C SER A 12 -15.78 20.46 -0.08
N THR A 13 -15.70 19.46 0.79
CA THR A 13 -14.44 18.82 1.19
C THR A 13 -13.71 18.19 0.01
N TYR A 14 -14.43 17.61 -0.96
CA TYR A 14 -13.84 17.13 -2.21
C TYR A 14 -13.14 18.24 -3.01
N LYS A 15 -13.75 19.42 -3.12
CA LYS A 15 -13.17 20.55 -3.87
C LYS A 15 -11.99 21.19 -3.17
N GLN A 16 -11.95 21.15 -1.84
CA GLN A 16 -10.90 21.79 -1.04
C GLN A 16 -9.73 20.86 -0.69
N SER A 17 -9.92 19.53 -0.76
CA SER A 17 -8.88 18.57 -0.40
C SER A 17 -8.23 17.96 -1.63
N LEU A 18 -6.94 18.25 -1.81
CA LEU A 18 -6.08 17.57 -2.80
C LEU A 18 -6.11 16.05 -2.60
N THR A 19 -6.09 15.58 -1.35
CA THR A 19 -6.14 14.16 -1.03
C THR A 19 -7.45 13.51 -1.49
N VAL A 20 -8.61 14.10 -1.15
CA VAL A 20 -9.91 13.50 -1.52
C VAL A 20 -10.10 13.54 -3.04
N SER A 21 -9.74 14.65 -3.69
CA SER A 21 -9.85 14.76 -5.14
C SER A 21 -8.93 13.80 -5.88
N TYR A 22 -7.70 13.60 -5.40
CA TYR A 22 -6.76 12.61 -5.95
C TYR A 22 -7.28 11.18 -5.79
N LEU A 23 -7.76 10.80 -4.60
CA LEU A 23 -8.29 9.47 -4.35
C LEU A 23 -9.51 9.14 -5.24
N VAL A 24 -10.36 10.12 -5.53
CA VAL A 24 -11.50 9.91 -6.44
C VAL A 24 -11.05 9.86 -7.90
N LYS A 25 -10.27 10.85 -8.35
CA LYS A 25 -9.92 10.99 -9.77
C LYS A 25 -8.87 9.99 -10.23
N SER A 26 -7.77 9.90 -9.49
CA SER A 26 -6.60 9.09 -9.89
C SER A 26 -6.70 7.66 -9.38
N CYS A 27 -7.19 7.47 -8.15
CA CYS A 27 -7.34 6.11 -7.60
C CYS A 27 -8.69 5.47 -7.93
N GLY A 28 -9.65 6.19 -8.54
CA GLY A 28 -10.96 5.65 -8.92
C GLY A 28 -11.87 5.26 -7.73
N LEU A 29 -11.63 5.82 -6.54
CA LEU A 29 -12.47 5.55 -5.37
C LEU A 29 -13.80 6.32 -5.47
N SER A 30 -14.86 5.75 -4.91
CA SER A 30 -16.07 6.53 -4.61
C SER A 30 -15.77 7.63 -3.59
N LEU A 31 -16.58 8.69 -3.58
CA LEU A 31 -16.41 9.79 -2.62
C LEU A 31 -16.42 9.30 -1.16
N GLU A 32 -17.24 8.30 -0.83
CA GLU A 32 -17.31 7.72 0.52
C GLU A 32 -16.03 6.97 0.90
N GLN A 33 -15.50 6.16 -0.02
CA GLN A 33 -14.23 5.47 0.17
C GLN A 33 -13.07 6.47 0.30
N ALA A 34 -13.06 7.51 -0.54
CA ALA A 34 -12.04 8.57 -0.50
C ALA A 34 -12.07 9.34 0.82
N LEU A 35 -13.26 9.67 1.36
CA LEU A 35 -13.41 10.32 2.66
C LEU A 35 -12.96 9.42 3.82
N THR A 36 -13.20 8.12 3.73
CA THR A 36 -12.71 7.13 4.71
C THR A 36 -11.19 7.02 4.66
N ALA A 37 -10.62 7.00 3.46
CA ALA A 37 -9.18 6.96 3.24
C ALA A 37 -8.47 8.25 3.70
N TYR A 38 -9.08 9.41 3.45
CA TYR A 38 -8.61 10.73 3.89
C TYR A 38 -8.42 10.89 5.41
N LYS A 39 -9.11 10.07 6.21
CA LYS A 39 -8.90 10.00 7.67
C LYS A 39 -7.57 9.33 8.04
N LYS A 40 -7.03 8.50 7.16
CA LYS A 40 -5.81 7.70 7.37
C LYS A 40 -4.60 8.26 6.64
N VAL A 41 -4.82 9.07 5.60
CA VAL A 41 -3.78 9.56 4.72
C VAL A 41 -3.99 11.03 4.39
N LYS A 42 -2.91 11.79 4.32
CA LYS A 42 -2.86 13.15 3.78
C LYS A 42 -1.82 13.17 2.67
N ILE A 43 -2.27 13.57 1.49
CA ILE A 43 -1.44 13.75 0.30
C ILE A 43 -1.19 15.24 0.19
N GLU A 44 0.09 15.63 0.28
CA GLU A 44 0.58 17.01 0.12
C GLU A 44 0.94 17.30 -1.34
N ASP A 45 1.52 16.31 -2.03
CA ASP A 45 1.83 16.32 -3.46
C ASP A 45 1.47 14.99 -4.12
N THR A 46 1.36 14.97 -5.45
CA THR A 46 1.03 13.76 -6.21
C THR A 46 2.25 12.94 -6.60
N LYS A 47 3.48 13.46 -6.49
CA LYS A 47 4.69 12.80 -6.97
C LYS A 47 4.87 11.42 -6.36
N ARG A 48 4.68 11.32 -5.04
CA ARG A 48 4.83 10.04 -4.34
C ARG A 48 3.72 9.05 -4.66
N PRO A 49 2.43 9.43 -4.60
CA PRO A 49 1.33 8.61 -5.13
C PRO A 49 1.55 8.13 -6.56
N ASP A 50 1.92 9.02 -7.48
CA ASP A 50 2.08 8.71 -8.90
C ASP A 50 3.21 7.69 -9.09
N SER A 51 4.33 7.84 -8.38
CA SER A 51 5.44 6.88 -8.40
C SER A 51 5.05 5.49 -7.86
N VAL A 52 4.15 5.41 -6.88
CA VAL A 52 3.60 4.13 -6.39
C VAL A 52 2.77 3.45 -7.49
N PHE A 53 1.91 4.19 -8.19
CA PHE A 53 1.12 3.66 -9.30
C PHE A 53 2.00 3.19 -10.46
N GLU A 54 2.98 4.01 -10.86
CA GLU A 54 3.93 3.67 -11.92
C GLU A 54 4.71 2.40 -11.58
N MET A 55 5.19 2.26 -10.34
CA MET A 55 5.87 1.05 -9.89
C MET A 55 4.97 -0.18 -10.03
N PHE A 56 3.71 -0.13 -9.58
CA PHE A 56 2.78 -1.26 -9.72
C PHE A 56 2.50 -1.60 -11.19
N SER A 57 2.33 -0.58 -12.05
CA SER A 57 2.16 -0.77 -13.49
C SER A 57 3.37 -1.48 -14.12
N CYS A 58 4.59 -1.07 -13.77
CA CYS A 58 5.83 -1.72 -14.19
C CYS A 58 5.94 -3.20 -13.76
N TYR A 59 5.25 -3.60 -12.70
CA TYR A 59 5.14 -4.99 -12.25
C TYR A 59 3.91 -5.73 -12.78
N GLY A 60 3.19 -5.13 -13.74
CA GLY A 60 2.05 -5.76 -14.43
C GLY A 60 0.77 -5.80 -13.60
N PHE A 61 0.61 -4.92 -12.60
CA PHE A 61 -0.65 -4.78 -11.89
C PHE A 61 -1.62 -3.92 -12.69
N ALA A 62 -2.87 -4.36 -12.79
CA ALA A 62 -3.92 -3.53 -13.36
C ALA A 62 -4.28 -2.38 -12.40
N GLU A 63 -4.63 -1.21 -12.94
CA GLU A 63 -5.03 -0.05 -12.14
C GLU A 63 -6.13 -0.39 -11.13
N SER A 64 -7.14 -1.17 -11.54
CA SER A 64 -8.24 -1.61 -10.67
C SER A 64 -7.77 -2.45 -9.47
N GLN A 65 -6.70 -3.24 -9.62
CA GLN A 65 -6.11 -3.99 -8.52
C GLN A 65 -5.40 -3.05 -7.54
N VAL A 66 -4.66 -2.06 -8.06
CA VAL A 66 -3.98 -1.03 -7.26
C VAL A 66 -5.01 -0.18 -6.51
N SER A 67 -6.05 0.31 -7.19
CA SER A 67 -7.16 1.05 -6.57
C SER A 67 -7.81 0.29 -5.41
N ARG A 68 -8.03 -1.02 -5.58
CA ARG A 68 -8.60 -1.87 -4.52
C ARG A 68 -7.62 -2.01 -3.35
N LEU A 69 -6.32 -2.11 -3.60
CA LEU A 69 -5.31 -2.11 -2.54
C LEU A 69 -5.26 -0.77 -1.80
N ILE A 70 -5.27 0.36 -2.49
CA ILE A 70 -5.28 1.70 -1.88
C ILE A 70 -6.56 1.92 -1.07
N CYS A 71 -7.71 1.46 -1.55
CA CYS A 71 -8.95 1.52 -0.79
C CYS A 71 -8.87 0.74 0.53
N LEU A 72 -8.25 -0.44 0.52
CA LEU A 72 -8.06 -1.25 1.73
C LEU A 72 -6.97 -0.66 2.65
N ARG A 73 -5.91 -0.10 2.05
CA ARG A 73 -4.72 0.42 2.72
C ARG A 73 -4.28 1.77 2.13
N PRO A 74 -4.92 2.87 2.54
CA PRO A 74 -4.61 4.20 2.01
C PRO A 74 -3.16 4.62 2.25
N THR A 75 -2.52 4.13 3.31
CA THR A 75 -1.12 4.44 3.63
C THR A 75 -0.12 3.90 2.61
N LEU A 76 -0.49 2.91 1.78
CA LEU A 76 0.36 2.40 0.70
C LEU A 76 0.78 3.51 -0.28
N ILE A 77 -0.10 4.48 -0.50
CA ILE A 77 0.13 5.58 -1.44
C ILE A 77 1.21 6.56 -0.96
N LEU A 78 1.54 6.51 0.34
CA LEU A 78 2.64 7.25 0.96
C LEU A 78 3.84 6.35 1.26
N ALA A 79 3.91 5.14 0.71
CA ALA A 79 5.11 4.33 0.81
C ALA A 79 6.20 4.91 -0.11
N ASP A 80 7.46 4.71 0.25
CA ASP A 80 8.55 4.87 -0.70
C ASP A 80 8.58 3.62 -1.60
N PRO A 81 8.33 3.74 -2.91
CA PRO A 81 8.24 2.60 -3.79
C PRO A 81 9.58 1.85 -3.88
N ASP A 82 10.72 2.54 -3.87
CA ASP A 82 12.03 1.90 -4.05
C ASP A 82 12.55 1.28 -2.76
N VAL A 83 12.35 1.95 -1.62
CA VAL A 83 12.86 1.48 -0.33
C VAL A 83 11.96 0.42 0.31
N ILE A 84 10.63 0.54 0.15
CA ILE A 84 9.67 -0.29 0.90
C ILE A 84 9.00 -1.33 0.00
N LEU A 85 8.46 -0.92 -1.15
CA LEU A 85 7.58 -1.79 -1.95
C LEU A 85 8.35 -2.67 -2.93
N ARG A 86 9.33 -2.11 -3.64
CA ARG A 86 10.12 -2.82 -4.67
C ARG A 86 10.81 -4.07 -4.12
N PRO A 87 11.46 -4.06 -2.95
CA PRO A 87 12.07 -5.26 -2.40
C PRO A 87 11.03 -6.33 -2.02
N LYS A 88 9.84 -5.91 -1.54
CA LYS A 88 8.71 -6.83 -1.23
C LYS A 88 8.22 -7.53 -2.48
N ILE A 89 8.01 -6.76 -3.54
CA ILE A 89 7.49 -7.29 -4.80
C ILE A 89 8.47 -8.30 -5.41
N LYS A 90 9.76 -7.95 -5.48
CA LYS A 90 10.82 -8.86 -5.95
C LYS A 90 10.88 -10.16 -5.13
N PHE A 91 10.75 -10.05 -3.80
CA PHE A 91 10.81 -11.22 -2.92
C PHE A 91 9.60 -12.14 -3.05
N LEU A 92 8.40 -11.59 -3.24
CA LEU A 92 7.13 -12.33 -3.27
C LEU A 92 6.89 -13.07 -4.59
N LYS A 93 7.63 -12.72 -5.64
CA LYS A 93 7.70 -13.35 -6.98
C LYS A 93 6.41 -13.35 -7.81
N THR A 94 5.23 -13.40 -7.18
CA THR A 94 3.93 -13.44 -7.86
C THR A 94 3.01 -12.33 -7.37
N ASN A 95 2.16 -11.83 -8.26
CA ASN A 95 1.22 -10.76 -7.95
C ASN A 95 0.23 -11.18 -6.85
N ASP A 96 -0.19 -12.43 -6.80
CA ASP A 96 -1.07 -12.95 -5.74
C ASP A 96 -0.45 -12.87 -4.34
N ASN A 97 0.84 -13.22 -4.24
CA ASN A 97 1.57 -13.13 -2.98
C ASN A 97 1.73 -11.66 -2.55
N VAL A 98 2.03 -10.77 -3.49
CA VAL A 98 2.09 -9.32 -3.27
C VAL A 98 0.74 -8.80 -2.77
N VAL A 99 -0.36 -9.08 -3.47
CA VAL A 99 -1.71 -8.65 -3.07
C VAL A 99 -2.06 -9.15 -1.67
N ARG A 100 -1.82 -10.43 -1.39
CA ARG A 100 -2.10 -11.02 -0.07
C ARG A 100 -1.32 -10.31 1.02
N ALA A 101 -0.07 -9.96 0.74
CA ALA A 101 0.82 -9.38 1.72
C ALA A 101 0.57 -7.87 1.93
N LEU A 102 0.25 -7.13 0.88
CA LEU A 102 -0.09 -5.70 0.94
C LEU A 102 -1.44 -5.42 1.60
N LYS A 103 -2.32 -6.41 1.72
CA LYS A 103 -3.56 -6.29 2.51
C LYS A 103 -3.31 -6.11 4.02
N HIS A 104 -2.12 -6.47 4.52
CA HIS A 104 -1.80 -6.42 5.94
C HIS A 104 -1.25 -5.03 6.35
N PRO A 105 -1.55 -4.48 7.55
CA PRO A 105 -1.10 -3.14 7.94
C PRO A 105 0.43 -3.01 8.00
N SER A 106 1.11 -4.08 8.41
CA SER A 106 2.57 -4.14 8.55
C SER A 106 3.31 -4.01 7.22
N CYS A 107 2.64 -4.10 6.07
CA CYS A 107 3.30 -4.06 4.77
C CYS A 107 3.95 -2.70 4.47
N VAL A 108 3.44 -1.60 5.05
CA VAL A 108 3.98 -0.23 4.88
C VAL A 108 5.01 0.12 5.97
N ALA A 109 5.26 -0.79 6.91
CA ALA A 109 6.24 -0.54 7.97
C ALA A 109 7.64 -0.29 7.35
N ARG A 110 8.30 0.77 7.84
CA ARG A 110 9.60 1.31 7.37
C ARG A 110 10.81 0.41 7.67
N TYR A 111 10.63 -0.89 7.78
CA TYR A 111 11.77 -1.80 7.89
C TYR A 111 12.35 -2.00 6.50
N SER A 112 13.60 -1.55 6.31
CA SER A 112 14.36 -1.89 5.11
C SER A 112 14.48 -3.41 5.05
N ILE A 113 13.88 -4.02 4.04
CA ILE A 113 14.00 -5.46 3.82
C ILE A 113 15.45 -5.84 3.67
N GLU A 114 16.22 -5.04 2.94
CA GLU A 114 17.63 -5.31 2.72
C GLU A 114 18.43 -5.30 4.01
N LYS A 115 18.23 -4.31 4.90
CA LYS A 115 19.02 -4.20 6.12
C LYS A 115 18.54 -5.08 7.27
N VAL A 116 17.23 -5.20 7.44
CA VAL A 116 16.63 -5.85 8.62
C VAL A 116 16.19 -7.29 8.31
N MET A 117 15.82 -7.56 7.07
CA MET A 117 15.10 -8.78 6.72
C MET A 117 15.94 -9.77 5.92
N MET A 118 16.85 -9.31 5.05
CA MET A 118 17.73 -10.19 4.27
C MET A 118 18.57 -11.12 5.15
N PRO A 119 19.18 -10.69 6.27
CA PRO A 119 19.89 -11.61 7.15
C PRO A 119 18.99 -12.74 7.65
N ASN A 120 17.76 -12.41 8.09
CA ASN A 120 16.82 -13.41 8.60
C ASN A 120 16.30 -14.32 7.47
N ILE A 121 16.06 -13.78 6.27
CA ILE A 121 15.65 -14.55 5.10
C ILE A 121 16.74 -15.55 4.73
N THR A 122 18.01 -15.12 4.64
CA THR A 122 19.14 -15.99 4.29
C THR A 122 19.31 -17.09 5.31
N THR A 123 19.30 -16.77 6.60
CA THR A 123 19.39 -17.76 7.69
C THR A 123 18.25 -18.78 7.59
N LEU A 124 17.01 -18.34 7.41
CA LEU A 124 15.87 -19.26 7.30
C LEU A 124 15.93 -20.15 6.05
N LEU A 125 16.41 -19.61 4.91
CA LEU A 125 16.62 -20.40 3.70
C LEU A 125 17.71 -21.46 3.90
N VAL A 126 18.82 -21.11 4.57
CA VAL A 126 19.90 -22.05 4.93
C VAL A 126 19.38 -23.16 5.85
N HIS A 127 18.45 -22.86 6.74
CA HIS A 127 17.78 -23.86 7.59
C HIS A 127 16.65 -24.63 6.89
N GLY A 128 16.49 -24.48 5.57
CA GLY A 128 15.52 -25.25 4.78
C GLY A 128 14.07 -24.78 4.92
N VAL A 129 13.82 -23.59 5.50
CA VAL A 129 12.47 -23.06 5.60
C VAL A 129 11.99 -22.65 4.20
N PRO A 130 10.82 -23.12 3.73
CA PRO A 130 10.32 -22.77 2.41
C PRO A 130 10.14 -21.26 2.24
N GLN A 131 10.54 -20.74 1.08
CA GLN A 131 10.41 -19.31 0.78
C GLN A 131 8.98 -18.78 0.96
N CYS A 132 7.96 -19.61 0.69
CA CYS A 132 6.55 -19.25 0.91
C CYS A 132 6.21 -19.04 2.40
N ARG A 133 6.85 -19.79 3.31
CA ARG A 133 6.70 -19.65 4.76
C ARG A 133 7.45 -18.43 5.28
N ILE A 134 8.68 -18.21 4.80
CA ILE A 134 9.49 -17.02 5.11
C ILE A 134 8.74 -15.77 4.66
N ALA A 135 8.24 -15.73 3.43
CA ALA A 135 7.41 -14.63 2.93
C ALA A 135 6.22 -14.34 3.81
N ARG A 136 5.52 -15.37 4.28
CA ARG A 136 4.38 -15.19 5.18
C ARG A 136 4.82 -14.61 6.53
N LEU A 137 5.91 -15.12 7.12
CA LEU A 137 6.45 -14.69 8.41
C LEU A 137 6.92 -13.23 8.35
N MET A 138 7.71 -12.91 7.32
CA MET A 138 8.26 -11.59 7.05
C MET A 138 7.17 -10.54 6.78
N MET A 139 6.08 -10.93 6.11
CA MET A 139 4.98 -10.00 5.83
C MET A 139 4.02 -9.83 7.03
N LEU A 140 3.90 -10.81 7.92
CA LEU A 140 3.03 -10.72 9.09
C LEU A 140 3.71 -10.05 10.30
N GLN A 141 5.00 -10.31 10.53
CA GLN A 141 5.77 -9.75 11.64
C GLN A 141 7.24 -9.49 11.24
N PRO A 142 7.57 -8.27 10.80
CA PRO A 142 8.95 -7.85 10.58
C PRO A 142 9.64 -7.52 11.92
N GLN A 143 9.73 -8.49 12.82
CA GLN A 143 10.57 -8.36 14.02
C GLN A 143 11.93 -9.01 13.70
N PRO A 144 13.06 -8.43 14.13
CA PRO A 144 14.34 -9.14 14.10
C PRO A 144 14.20 -10.43 14.90
N LEU A 145 14.71 -11.55 14.37
CA LEU A 145 14.93 -12.74 15.19
C LEU A 145 15.98 -12.35 16.23
N ARG A 146 15.57 -12.21 17.50
CA ARG A 146 16.47 -12.00 18.63
C ARG A 146 16.97 -13.34 19.14
#